data_AF-A0A946VC79-F1
#
_entry.id   AF-A0A946VC79-F1
#
_cell.length_a   1.000
_cell.length_b   1.000
_cell.length_c   1.000
_cell.angle_alpha   90.00
_cell.angle_beta   90.00
_cell.angle_gamma   90.00
#
_symmetry.space_group_name_H-M   'P 1'
#
loop_
_entity.id
_entity.type
_entity.pdbx_description
1 polymer ?
#
loop_
_entity_poly.entity_id
_entity_poly.type
_entity_poly.pdbx_seq_one_letter_code
_entity_poly.pdbx_strand_id
1 'polypeptide(L)'
;MNISIDRNPEETVRHNYYRLFMLRNAEIAAIGFGIAIATLFFGLALPLPPLITILALIVSVNLYTWYRLHTGSSFGNNEIFVLMLLDVAGLTGIFYYTGGASNPFVWFYLLPLMIAATILSRWQTWGMAVTSVLCYSALFFIDAPGAGVHAHHDQGNNDGFAMHVLGMWLGFVMSAGFVAVIIVGMAHSLRERDRRLAEAREASLKNERLVALGTLAAGTAHELGTPLGTMAILASELEHECTRTGDDDLKRKMRIINEQIARCKDALSVLSASAGADRAEAGHRMQVRR
;
A
#
# COMPACT_ATOMS: atom_id res chain seq x y z
N MET A 1 -17.93 4.30 -16.36
CA MET A 1 -18.00 4.44 -14.89
C MET A 1 -16.65 4.04 -14.34
N ASN A 2 -15.74 5.01 -14.21
CA ASN A 2 -14.32 4.79 -13.99
C ASN A 2 -14.02 4.99 -12.51
N ILE A 3 -13.77 3.91 -11.76
CA ILE A 3 -13.30 4.01 -10.38
C ILE A 3 -11.78 4.17 -10.46
N SER A 4 -11.34 5.43 -10.60
CA SER A 4 -9.95 5.82 -10.36
C SER A 4 -9.67 5.62 -8.87
N ILE A 5 -9.16 4.45 -8.50
CA ILE A 5 -8.46 4.27 -7.22
C ILE A 5 -7.09 4.92 -7.39
N ASP A 6 -7.07 6.26 -7.48
CA ASP A 6 -5.91 7.04 -7.11
C ASP A 6 -5.87 7.03 -5.59
N ARG A 7 -5.23 6.00 -5.02
CA ARG A 7 -5.03 5.92 -3.58
C ARG A 7 -4.01 7.00 -3.23
N ASN A 8 -4.51 8.18 -2.88
CA ASN A 8 -3.70 9.23 -2.27
C ASN A 8 -2.85 8.58 -1.14
N PRO A 9 -1.52 8.79 -1.10
CA PRO A 9 -0.67 8.25 -0.04
C PRO A 9 -1.24 8.50 1.35
N GLU A 10 -1.88 9.66 1.56
CA GLU A 10 -2.55 10.04 2.79
C GLU A 10 -3.78 9.15 3.11
N GLU A 11 -4.55 8.72 2.11
CA GLU A 11 -5.69 7.81 2.30
C GLU A 11 -5.27 6.38 2.65
N THR A 12 -4.17 5.91 2.06
CA THR A 12 -3.62 4.57 2.37
C THR A 12 -3.08 4.54 3.79
N VAL A 13 -2.38 5.61 4.18
CA VAL A 13 -1.87 5.81 5.54
C VAL A 13 -3.03 5.90 6.54
N ARG A 14 -4.09 6.67 6.24
CA ARG A 14 -5.31 6.78 7.07
C ARG A 14 -6.05 5.44 7.23
N HIS A 15 -6.15 4.64 6.17
CA HIS A 15 -6.75 3.30 6.24
C HIS A 15 -5.95 2.35 7.13
N ASN A 16 -4.62 2.38 7.05
CA ASN A 16 -3.76 1.57 7.91
C ASN A 16 -3.92 1.97 9.39
N TYR A 17 -4.08 3.26 9.68
CA TYR A 17 -4.39 3.73 11.04
C TYR A 17 -5.74 3.29 11.55
N TYR A 18 -6.77 3.33 10.70
CA TYR A 18 -8.10 2.88 11.10
C TYR A 18 -8.10 1.38 11.44
N ARG A 19 -7.36 0.56 10.67
CA ARG A 19 -7.18 -0.87 10.96
C ARG A 19 -6.46 -1.10 12.28
N LEU A 20 -5.37 -0.35 12.54
CA LEU A 20 -4.66 -0.41 13.81
C LEU A 20 -5.57 -0.05 14.98
N PHE A 21 -6.30 1.06 14.86
CA PHE A 21 -7.23 1.52 15.88
C PHE A 21 -8.36 0.51 16.14
N MET A 22 -9.00 -0.03 15.09
CA MET A 22 -10.03 -1.06 15.26
C MET A 22 -9.49 -2.30 15.98
N LEU A 23 -8.27 -2.75 15.64
CA LEU A 23 -7.71 -3.92 16.31
C LEU A 23 -7.35 -3.64 17.77
N ARG A 24 -6.76 -2.49 18.08
CA ARG A 24 -6.46 -2.14 19.49
C ARG A 24 -7.72 -2.04 20.33
N ASN A 25 -8.82 -1.52 19.76
CA ASN A 25 -10.12 -1.56 20.44
C ASN A 25 -10.64 -3.01 20.62
N ALA A 26 -10.47 -3.87 19.61
CA ALA A 26 -10.83 -5.28 19.73
C ALA A 26 -9.98 -6.01 20.78
N GLU A 27 -8.69 -5.70 20.88
CA GLU A 27 -7.75 -6.22 21.87
C GLU A 27 -8.15 -5.79 23.29
N ILE A 28 -8.38 -4.49 23.50
CA ILE A 28 -8.88 -3.94 24.78
C ILE A 28 -10.19 -4.62 25.18
N ALA A 29 -11.12 -4.79 24.24
CA ALA A 29 -12.39 -5.47 24.49
C ALA A 29 -12.19 -6.95 24.85
N ALA A 30 -11.32 -7.66 24.11
CA ALA A 30 -11.04 -9.07 24.36
C ALA A 30 -10.37 -9.30 25.71
N ILE A 31 -9.41 -8.44 26.08
CA ILE A 31 -8.76 -8.44 27.40
C ILE A 31 -9.79 -8.19 28.52
N GLY A 32 -10.57 -7.12 28.40
CA GLY A 32 -11.57 -6.76 29.41
C GLY A 32 -12.62 -7.85 29.58
N PHE A 33 -13.07 -8.43 28.47
CA PHE A 33 -13.99 -9.56 28.44
C PHE A 33 -13.39 -10.81 29.08
N GLY A 34 -12.13 -11.14 28.79
CA GLY A 34 -11.42 -12.26 29.39
C GLY A 34 -11.30 -12.14 30.91
N ILE A 35 -10.93 -10.96 31.41
CA ILE A 35 -10.87 -10.69 32.86
C ILE A 35 -12.26 -10.80 33.50
N ALA A 36 -13.30 -10.27 32.86
CA ALA A 36 -14.67 -10.33 33.35
C ALA A 36 -15.19 -11.77 33.42
N ILE A 37 -14.98 -12.58 32.38
CA ILE A 37 -15.35 -14.00 32.39
C ILE A 37 -14.60 -14.77 33.46
N ALA A 38 -13.28 -14.59 33.56
CA ALA A 38 -12.46 -15.30 34.53
C ALA A 38 -12.91 -15.02 35.97
N THR A 39 -13.25 -13.77 36.29
CA THR A 39 -13.66 -13.38 37.65
C THR A 39 -15.14 -13.65 37.95
N LEU A 40 -16.05 -13.32 37.02
CA LEU A 40 -17.50 -13.40 37.27
C LEU A 40 -18.08 -14.80 37.03
N PHE A 41 -17.59 -15.51 36.02
CA PHE A 41 -18.15 -16.81 35.62
C PHE A 41 -17.38 -17.98 36.22
N PHE A 42 -16.05 -17.91 36.18
CA PHE A 42 -15.17 -18.98 36.70
C PHE A 42 -14.69 -18.73 38.13
N GLY A 43 -14.93 -17.56 38.71
CA GLY A 43 -14.58 -17.25 40.10
C GLY A 43 -13.07 -17.24 40.39
N LEU A 44 -12.21 -17.04 39.37
CA LEU A 44 -10.76 -16.98 39.58
C LEU A 44 -10.38 -15.75 40.41
N ALA A 45 -9.60 -15.97 41.47
CA ALA A 45 -9.00 -14.92 42.27
C ALA A 45 -7.81 -14.30 41.53
N LEU A 46 -8.11 -13.45 40.54
CA LEU A 46 -7.09 -12.72 39.78
C LEU A 46 -6.60 -11.49 40.55
N PRO A 47 -5.31 -11.12 40.44
CA PRO A 47 -4.80 -9.85 40.97
C PRO A 47 -5.32 -8.70 40.10
N LEU A 48 -6.54 -8.23 40.40
CA LEU A 48 -7.21 -7.16 39.66
C LEU A 48 -6.44 -5.83 39.61
N PRO A 49 -5.77 -5.36 40.68
CA PRO A 49 -5.08 -4.07 40.64
C PRO A 49 -4.07 -3.93 39.49
N PRO A 50 -3.06 -4.83 39.33
CA PRO A 50 -2.12 -4.72 38.23
C PRO A 50 -2.77 -4.91 36.85
N LEU A 51 -3.78 -5.78 36.73
CA LEU A 51 -4.50 -5.99 35.47
C LEU A 51 -5.26 -4.74 35.00
N ILE A 52 -5.96 -4.09 35.92
CA ILE A 52 -6.68 -2.84 35.64
C ILE A 52 -5.68 -1.72 35.34
N THR A 53 -4.54 -1.64 36.03
CA THR A 53 -3.49 -0.66 35.72
C THR A 53 -2.95 -0.83 34.30
N ILE A 54 -2.63 -2.06 33.89
CA ILE A 54 -2.14 -2.34 32.53
C ILE A 54 -3.22 -1.99 31.50
N LEU A 55 -4.47 -2.40 31.72
CA LEU A 55 -5.58 -2.09 30.83
C LEU A 55 -5.80 -0.58 30.70
N ALA A 56 -5.76 0.15 31.83
CA ALA A 56 -5.89 1.61 31.84
C ALA A 56 -4.74 2.29 31.07
N LEU A 57 -3.51 1.76 31.15
CA LEU A 57 -2.38 2.26 30.37
C LEU A 57 -2.60 2.05 28.87
N ILE A 58 -3.01 0.85 28.45
CA ILE A 58 -3.31 0.53 27.04
C ILE A 58 -4.44 1.44 26.52
N VAL A 59 -5.52 1.61 27.29
CA VAL A 59 -6.63 2.52 26.97
C VAL A 59 -6.15 3.97 26.85
N SER A 60 -5.26 4.42 27.74
CA SER A 60 -4.72 5.78 27.70
C SER A 60 -3.90 6.02 26.43
N VAL A 61 -3.05 5.06 26.04
CA VAL A 61 -2.30 5.12 24.78
C VAL A 61 -3.23 5.08 23.58
N ASN A 62 -4.30 4.26 23.63
CA ASN A 62 -5.30 4.20 22.56
C ASN A 62 -6.08 5.52 22.42
N LEU A 63 -6.44 6.17 23.53
CA LEU A 63 -7.11 7.47 23.55
C LEU A 63 -6.20 8.59 23.03
N TYR A 64 -4.92 8.57 23.38
CA TYR A 64 -3.92 9.48 22.80
C TYR A 64 -3.80 9.28 21.27
N THR A 65 -3.81 8.03 20.82
CA THR A 65 -3.77 7.69 19.38
C THR A 65 -5.02 8.20 18.67
N TRP A 66 -6.20 8.03 19.29
CA TRP A 66 -7.48 8.55 18.79
C TRP A 66 -7.48 10.07 18.67
N TYR A 67 -7.00 10.78 19.71
CA TYR A 67 -6.90 12.24 19.71
C TYR A 67 -6.01 12.74 18.57
N ARG A 68 -4.79 12.21 18.44
CA ARG A 68 -3.87 12.57 17.35
C ARG A 68 -4.44 12.32 15.96
N LEU A 69 -5.18 11.22 15.80
CA LEU A 69 -5.83 10.89 14.53
C LEU A 69 -6.87 11.94 14.15
N HIS A 70 -7.64 12.46 15.12
CA HIS A 70 -8.63 13.52 14.89
C HIS A 70 -8.00 14.89 14.65
N THR A 71 -6.77 15.13 15.14
CA THR A 71 -6.02 16.38 14.88
C THR A 71 -5.26 16.35 13.54
N GLY A 72 -5.38 15.28 12.75
CA GLY A 72 -4.77 15.21 11.42
C GLY A 72 -3.25 14.95 11.40
N SER A 73 -2.66 14.55 12.52
CA SER A 73 -1.24 14.19 12.57
C SER A 73 -1.00 12.83 11.91
N SER A 74 -0.09 12.76 10.94
CA SER A 74 0.40 11.49 10.40
C SER A 74 1.37 10.84 11.40
N PHE A 75 1.30 9.52 11.58
CA PHE A 75 2.32 8.77 12.32
C PHE A 75 3.41 8.27 11.36
N GLY A 76 4.62 8.11 11.85
CA GLY A 76 5.67 7.39 11.12
C GLY A 76 5.56 5.87 11.29
N ASN A 77 6.16 5.10 10.39
CA ASN A 77 6.28 3.64 10.56
C ASN A 77 6.94 3.25 11.89
N ASN A 78 7.88 4.06 12.38
CA ASN A 78 8.54 3.83 13.66
C ASN A 78 7.60 4.04 14.85
N GLU A 79 6.72 5.02 14.78
CA GLU A 79 5.72 5.26 15.84
C GLU A 79 4.75 4.08 15.91
N ILE A 80 4.24 3.61 14.77
CA ILE A 80 3.37 2.42 14.70
C ILE A 80 4.08 1.20 15.32
N PHE A 81 5.34 1.00 14.98
CA PHE A 81 6.14 -0.09 15.53
C PHE A 81 6.26 0.00 17.05
N VAL A 82 6.54 1.19 17.60
CA VAL A 82 6.59 1.41 19.07
C VAL A 82 5.24 1.17 19.72
N LEU A 83 4.14 1.61 19.11
CA LEU A 83 2.78 1.33 19.61
C LEU A 83 2.51 -0.18 19.68
N MET A 84 2.87 -0.93 18.64
CA MET A 84 2.69 -2.39 18.63
C MET A 84 3.59 -3.11 19.64
N LEU A 85 4.81 -2.61 19.87
CA LEU A 85 5.67 -3.13 20.94
C LEU A 85 5.04 -2.90 22.32
N LEU A 86 4.38 -1.75 22.52
CA LEU A 86 3.66 -1.46 23.75
C LEU A 86 2.45 -2.38 23.94
N ASP A 87 1.73 -2.71 22.86
CA ASP A 87 0.64 -3.69 22.90
C ASP A 87 1.17 -5.08 23.28
N VAL A 88 2.27 -5.55 22.68
CA VAL A 88 2.95 -6.80 23.05
C VAL A 88 3.41 -6.78 24.51
N ALA A 89 3.98 -5.68 25.00
CA ALA A 89 4.37 -5.54 26.40
C ALA A 89 3.16 -5.57 27.35
N GLY A 90 2.06 -4.92 26.98
CA GLY A 90 0.79 -4.94 27.71
C GLY A 90 0.23 -6.36 27.82
N LEU A 91 0.15 -7.08 26.70
CA LEU A 91 -0.24 -8.50 26.67
C LEU A 91 0.69 -9.36 27.54
N THR A 92 2.00 -9.12 27.48
CA THR A 92 2.97 -9.82 28.34
C THR A 92 2.65 -9.64 29.82
N GLY A 93 2.40 -8.40 30.24
CA GLY A 93 2.02 -8.12 31.62
C GLY A 93 0.71 -8.80 32.02
N ILE A 94 -0.29 -8.79 31.14
CA ILE A 94 -1.57 -9.45 31.41
C ILE A 94 -1.40 -10.97 31.54
N PHE A 95 -0.69 -11.60 30.62
CA PHE A 95 -0.44 -13.05 30.70
C PHE A 95 0.35 -13.41 31.93
N TYR A 96 1.37 -12.63 32.29
CA TYR A 96 2.12 -12.81 33.53
C TYR A 96 1.21 -12.89 34.77
N TYR A 97 0.25 -11.97 34.92
CA TYR A 97 -0.69 -11.96 36.05
C TYR A 97 -1.88 -12.94 35.91
N THR A 98 -2.04 -13.61 34.76
CA THR A 98 -3.18 -14.52 34.47
C THR A 98 -2.74 -15.95 34.17
N GLY A 99 -1.54 -16.35 34.60
CA GLY A 99 -1.05 -17.73 34.48
C GLY A 99 0.23 -17.91 33.66
N GLY A 100 0.91 -16.82 33.31
CA GLY A 100 2.22 -16.85 32.63
C GLY A 100 2.19 -17.61 31.31
N ALA A 101 3.15 -18.53 31.14
CA ALA A 101 3.33 -19.26 29.89
C ALA A 101 2.22 -20.27 29.56
N SER A 102 1.45 -20.72 30.56
CA SER A 102 0.34 -21.66 30.38
C SER A 102 -1.00 -20.98 30.07
N ASN A 103 -1.03 -19.65 29.95
CA ASN A 103 -2.27 -18.95 29.66
C ASN A 103 -2.79 -19.31 28.25
N PRO A 104 -4.07 -19.73 28.11
CA PRO A 104 -4.61 -20.18 26.82
C PRO A 104 -4.77 -19.05 25.79
N PHE A 105 -4.73 -17.79 26.22
CA PHE A 105 -4.87 -16.62 25.35
C PHE A 105 -3.53 -16.07 24.82
N VAL A 106 -2.40 -16.74 25.10
CA VAL A 106 -1.08 -16.37 24.55
C VAL A 106 -1.09 -16.23 23.02
N TRP A 107 -1.98 -16.94 22.32
CA TRP A 107 -2.19 -16.78 20.88
C TRP A 107 -2.53 -15.34 20.44
N PHE A 108 -3.01 -14.48 21.33
CA PHE A 108 -3.29 -13.08 21.01
C PHE A 108 -2.03 -12.27 20.67
N TYR A 109 -0.82 -12.73 21.02
CA TYR A 109 0.41 -12.13 20.48
C TYR A 109 0.49 -12.17 18.95
N LEU A 110 -0.23 -13.10 18.29
CA LEU A 110 -0.27 -13.16 16.84
C LEU A 110 -1.10 -12.01 16.23
N LEU A 111 -2.06 -11.43 16.95
CA LEU A 111 -2.88 -10.32 16.45
C LEU A 111 -2.06 -9.07 16.07
N PRO A 112 -1.24 -8.48 16.97
CA PRO A 112 -0.39 -7.35 16.61
C PRO A 112 0.66 -7.76 15.57
N LEU A 113 1.16 -9.00 15.59
CA LEU A 113 2.11 -9.51 14.59
C LEU A 113 1.49 -9.58 13.18
N MET A 114 0.25 -10.03 13.05
CA MET A 114 -0.46 -10.09 11.77
C MET A 114 -0.66 -8.69 11.18
N ILE A 115 -1.03 -7.70 12.01
CA ILE A 115 -1.14 -6.32 11.52
C ILE A 115 0.22 -5.76 11.16
N ALA A 116 1.24 -5.97 12.00
CA ALA A 116 2.61 -5.55 11.73
C ALA A 116 3.07 -6.04 10.34
N ALA A 117 2.72 -7.26 9.94
CA ALA A 117 3.06 -7.81 8.63
C ALA A 117 2.37 -7.08 7.45
N THR A 118 1.22 -6.46 7.68
CA THR A 118 0.48 -5.73 6.63
C THR A 118 0.85 -4.26 6.53
N ILE A 119 1.28 -3.64 7.65
CA ILE A 119 1.55 -2.19 7.72
C ILE A 119 3.05 -1.92 7.65
N LEU A 120 3.85 -2.61 8.48
CA LEU A 120 5.26 -2.29 8.69
C LEU A 120 6.16 -2.88 7.58
N SER A 121 7.43 -2.46 7.61
CA SER A 121 8.47 -3.02 6.74
C SER A 121 8.85 -4.44 7.18
N ARG A 122 9.40 -5.24 6.24
CA ARG A 122 9.92 -6.59 6.51
C ARG A 122 10.74 -6.67 7.80
N TRP A 123 11.67 -5.73 7.98
CA TRP A 123 12.58 -5.73 9.12
C TRP A 123 11.86 -5.48 10.44
N GLN A 124 10.90 -4.54 10.45
CA GLN A 124 10.09 -4.28 11.64
C GLN A 124 9.15 -5.44 11.96
N THR A 125 8.58 -6.12 10.96
CA THR A 125 7.76 -7.32 11.22
C THR A 125 8.59 -8.47 11.79
N TRP A 126 9.80 -8.70 11.27
CA TRP A 126 10.72 -9.67 11.87
C TRP A 126 11.11 -9.27 13.30
N GLY A 127 11.34 -7.97 13.55
CA GLY A 127 11.53 -7.43 14.89
C GLY A 127 10.35 -7.72 15.82
N MET A 128 9.11 -7.53 15.35
CA MET A 128 7.90 -7.89 16.10
C MET A 128 7.83 -9.39 16.39
N ALA A 129 8.09 -10.25 15.41
CA ALA A 129 8.06 -11.71 15.59
C ALA A 129 9.06 -12.16 16.67
N VAL A 130 10.31 -11.68 16.55
CA VAL A 130 11.36 -11.96 17.54
C VAL A 130 10.97 -11.43 18.91
N THR A 131 10.45 -10.20 18.99
CA THR A 131 10.04 -9.62 20.27
C THR A 131 8.91 -10.42 20.91
N SER A 132 7.87 -10.80 20.16
CA SER A 132 6.77 -11.62 20.70
C SER A 132 7.25 -13.00 21.18
N VAL A 133 8.18 -13.64 20.46
CA VAL A 133 8.79 -14.91 20.89
C VAL A 133 9.62 -14.71 22.16
N LEU A 134 10.39 -13.62 22.26
CA LEU A 134 11.15 -13.30 23.46
C LEU A 134 10.24 -13.01 24.66
N CYS A 135 9.18 -12.22 24.47
CA CYS A 135 8.17 -11.93 25.50
C CYS A 135 7.48 -13.21 25.99
N TYR A 136 7.08 -14.10 25.09
CA TYR A 136 6.50 -15.39 25.51
C TYR A 136 7.53 -16.27 26.21
N SER A 137 8.76 -16.35 25.70
CA SER A 137 9.83 -17.13 26.34
C SER A 137 10.15 -16.59 27.74
N ALA A 138 10.10 -15.27 27.95
CA ALA A 138 10.30 -14.66 29.25
C ALA A 138 9.26 -15.11 30.29
N LEU A 139 8.03 -15.42 29.89
CA LEU A 139 6.99 -15.93 30.80
C LEU A 139 7.29 -17.31 31.39
N PHE A 140 8.28 -18.04 30.86
CA PHE A 140 8.76 -19.29 31.47
C PHE A 140 9.75 -19.07 32.61
N PHE A 141 10.48 -17.95 32.59
CA PHE A 141 11.55 -17.67 33.55
C PHE A 141 11.10 -16.78 34.70
N ILE A 142 9.94 -16.12 34.58
CA ILE A 142 9.41 -15.24 35.62
C ILE A 142 8.23 -15.94 36.27
N ASP A 143 8.35 -16.24 37.57
CA ASP A 143 7.30 -16.90 38.34
C ASP A 143 6.03 -16.06 38.40
N ALA A 144 4.99 -16.50 37.71
CA ALA A 144 3.70 -15.82 37.69
C ALA A 144 3.08 -15.81 39.10
N PRO A 145 2.65 -14.64 39.62
CA PRO A 145 1.99 -14.53 40.92
C PRO A 145 0.64 -15.26 40.86
N GLY A 146 0.60 -16.48 41.39
CA GLY A 146 -0.57 -17.37 41.37
C GLY A 146 -0.30 -18.78 40.83
N ALA A 147 0.83 -19.01 40.15
CA ALA A 147 1.22 -20.35 39.67
C ALA A 147 1.46 -21.36 40.82
N GLY A 148 1.70 -20.87 42.05
CA GLY A 148 1.90 -21.70 43.24
C GLY A 148 0.65 -22.39 43.80
N VAL A 149 -0.57 -22.00 43.41
CA VAL A 149 -1.80 -22.62 43.95
C VAL A 149 -2.11 -23.98 43.29
N HIS A 150 -1.57 -24.24 42.09
CA HIS A 150 -1.75 -25.52 41.40
C HIS A 150 -0.48 -26.40 41.38
N ALA A 151 0.68 -25.87 41.76
CA ALA A 151 1.95 -26.60 41.75
C ALA A 151 2.14 -27.59 42.92
N HIS A 152 1.29 -27.53 43.97
CA HIS A 152 1.50 -28.29 45.20
C HIS A 152 0.63 -29.55 45.38
N HIS A 153 -0.26 -29.90 44.44
CA HIS A 153 -1.20 -31.00 44.65
C HIS A 153 -1.03 -32.27 43.79
N ASP A 154 -0.19 -32.31 42.75
CA ASP A 154 -0.06 -33.51 41.91
C ASP A 154 1.39 -33.87 41.56
N GLN A 155 2.05 -34.58 42.47
CA GLN A 155 3.42 -35.09 42.30
C GLN A 155 3.51 -36.26 41.29
N GLY A 156 2.44 -36.56 40.53
CA GLY A 156 2.39 -37.65 39.55
C GLY A 156 2.10 -37.26 38.10
N ASN A 157 1.79 -35.98 37.79
CA ASN A 157 1.32 -35.56 36.45
C ASN A 157 2.03 -34.31 35.89
N ASN A 158 3.13 -33.86 36.50
CA ASN A 158 3.85 -32.65 36.09
C ASN A 158 4.46 -32.72 34.68
N ASP A 159 4.87 -33.91 34.24
CA ASP A 159 5.48 -34.09 32.91
C ASP A 159 4.48 -33.80 31.79
N GLY A 160 3.22 -34.19 31.95
CA GLY A 160 2.17 -33.96 30.96
C GLY A 160 1.84 -32.46 30.79
N PHE A 161 1.75 -31.73 31.90
CA PHE A 161 1.48 -30.29 31.88
C PHE A 161 2.67 -29.50 31.33
N ALA A 162 3.89 -29.81 31.77
CA ALA A 162 5.10 -29.17 31.23
C ALA A 162 5.25 -29.43 29.72
N MET A 163 5.00 -30.66 29.27
CA MET A 163 5.03 -31.01 27.85
C MET A 163 3.93 -30.28 27.06
N HIS A 164 2.75 -30.09 27.65
CA HIS A 164 1.66 -29.32 27.02
C HIS A 164 2.03 -27.86 26.83
N VAL A 165 2.58 -27.20 27.86
CA VAL A 165 3.00 -25.79 27.80
C VAL A 165 4.18 -25.62 26.83
N LEU A 166 5.11 -26.58 26.79
CA LEU A 166 6.18 -26.61 25.78
C LEU A 166 5.61 -26.76 24.36
N GLY A 167 4.58 -27.59 24.18
CA GLY A 167 3.87 -27.74 22.92
C GLY A 167 3.16 -26.46 22.48
N MET A 168 2.54 -25.72 23.40
CA MET A 168 1.99 -24.38 23.12
C MET A 168 3.08 -23.41 22.67
N TRP A 169 4.22 -23.40 23.36
CA TRP A 169 5.37 -22.56 22.98
C TRP A 169 5.90 -22.89 21.59
N LEU A 170 6.14 -24.17 21.30
CA LEU A 170 6.59 -24.60 19.99
C LEU A 170 5.58 -24.23 18.90
N GLY A 171 4.29 -24.47 19.16
CA GLY A 171 3.19 -24.09 18.27
C GLY A 171 3.14 -22.60 18.00
N PHE A 172 3.35 -21.78 19.02
CA PHE A 172 3.44 -20.32 18.88
C PHE A 172 4.64 -19.89 18.04
N VAL A 173 5.84 -20.41 18.33
CA VAL A 173 7.07 -20.07 17.58
C VAL A 173 6.92 -20.43 16.11
N MET A 174 6.40 -21.63 15.82
CA MET A 174 6.12 -22.07 14.46
C MET A 174 5.09 -21.18 13.77
N SER A 175 4.01 -20.82 14.47
CA SER A 175 2.96 -19.95 13.92
C SER A 175 3.47 -18.53 13.66
N ALA A 176 4.22 -17.96 14.60
CA ALA A 176 4.84 -16.64 14.45
C ALA A 176 5.82 -16.63 13.28
N GLY A 177 6.65 -17.67 13.14
CA GLY A 177 7.54 -17.85 12.00
C GLY A 177 6.79 -17.98 10.67
N PHE A 178 5.72 -18.77 10.64
CA PHE A 178 4.87 -18.91 9.45
C PHE A 178 4.23 -17.58 9.05
N VAL A 179 3.66 -16.84 10.01
CA VAL A 179 3.11 -15.49 9.78
C VAL A 179 4.21 -14.56 9.25
N ALA A 180 5.38 -14.54 9.88
CA ALA A 180 6.49 -13.68 9.51
C ALA A 180 7.11 -14.01 8.13
N VAL A 181 7.01 -15.25 7.65
CA VAL A 181 7.50 -15.63 6.31
C VAL A 181 6.42 -15.42 5.26
N ILE A 182 5.23 -16.01 5.47
CA ILE A 182 4.17 -16.08 4.45
C ILE A 182 3.44 -14.75 4.32
N ILE A 183 2.96 -14.18 5.43
CA ILE A 183 2.17 -12.93 5.37
C ILE A 183 3.07 -11.78 4.92
N VAL A 184 4.31 -11.71 5.41
CA VAL A 184 5.27 -10.69 4.99
C VAL A 184 5.64 -10.87 3.51
N GLY A 185 5.92 -12.10 3.06
CA GLY A 185 6.22 -12.37 1.66
C GLY A 185 5.04 -12.00 0.74
N MET A 186 3.82 -12.36 1.13
CA MET A 186 2.60 -12.04 0.39
C MET A 186 2.34 -10.54 0.34
N ALA A 187 2.47 -9.83 1.46
CA ALA A 187 2.30 -8.39 1.53
C ALA A 187 3.32 -7.66 0.65
N HIS A 188 4.58 -8.10 0.64
CA HIS A 188 5.61 -7.56 -0.26
C HIS A 188 5.31 -7.85 -1.72
N SER A 189 4.93 -9.08 -2.05
CA SER A 189 4.56 -9.44 -3.42
C SER A 189 3.36 -8.64 -3.92
N LEU A 190 2.39 -8.32 -3.04
CA LEU A 190 1.23 -7.54 -3.40
C LEU A 190 1.61 -6.09 -3.73
N ARG A 191 2.41 -5.44 -2.87
CA ARG A 191 2.88 -4.06 -3.12
C ARG A 191 3.69 -3.94 -4.41
N GLU A 192 4.53 -4.92 -4.71
CA GLU A 192 5.31 -4.94 -5.96
C GLU A 192 4.42 -5.16 -7.19
N ARG A 193 3.38 -6.00 -7.09
CA ARG A 193 2.38 -6.16 -8.16
C ARG A 193 1.60 -4.87 -8.38
N ASP A 194 1.14 -4.22 -7.32
CA ASP A 194 0.41 -2.95 -7.40
C ASP A 194 1.26 -1.85 -8.05
N ARG A 195 2.56 -1.77 -7.70
CA ARG A 195 3.50 -0.84 -8.33
C ARG A 195 3.63 -1.09 -9.83
N ARG A 196 3.84 -2.34 -10.25
CA ARG A 196 3.94 -2.71 -11.67
C ARG A 196 2.65 -2.43 -12.43
N LEU A 197 1.49 -2.65 -11.79
CA LEU A 197 0.20 -2.33 -12.39
C LEU A 197 0.00 -0.82 -12.58
N ALA A 198 0.43 0.00 -11.61
CA ALA A 198 0.40 1.45 -11.73
C ALA A 198 1.30 1.93 -12.88
N GLU A 199 2.54 1.45 -12.95
CA GLU A 199 3.49 1.77 -14.03
C GLU A 199 2.92 1.35 -15.41
N ALA A 200 2.34 0.16 -15.52
CA ALA A 200 1.72 -0.31 -16.76
C ALA A 200 0.50 0.55 -17.18
N ARG A 201 -0.31 1.00 -16.22
CA ARG A 201 -1.45 1.89 -16.50
C ARG A 201 -0.99 3.26 -16.97
N GLU A 202 0.03 3.83 -16.34
CA GLU A 202 0.59 5.11 -16.76
C GLU A 202 1.15 5.04 -18.18
N ALA A 203 1.88 3.97 -18.50
CA ALA A 203 2.38 3.70 -19.84
C ALA A 203 1.23 3.55 -20.86
N SER A 204 0.16 2.83 -20.52
CA SER A 204 -1.03 2.67 -21.38
C SER A 204 -1.71 4.01 -21.68
N LEU A 205 -1.95 4.83 -20.65
CA LEU A 205 -2.58 6.15 -20.81
C LEU A 205 -1.72 7.09 -21.66
N LYS A 206 -0.39 7.06 -21.47
CA LYS A 206 0.54 7.83 -22.31
C LYS A 206 0.47 7.37 -23.76
N ASN A 207 0.42 6.07 -24.01
CA ASN A 207 0.32 5.52 -25.35
C ASN A 207 -1.01 5.87 -26.03
N GLU A 208 -2.14 5.74 -25.33
CA GLU A 208 -3.46 6.17 -25.83
C GLU A 208 -3.47 7.63 -26.23
N ARG A 209 -2.86 8.51 -25.41
CA ARG A 209 -2.76 9.94 -25.72
C ARG A 209 -1.90 10.21 -26.96
N LEU A 210 -0.78 9.51 -27.11
CA LEU A 210 0.07 9.62 -28.31
C LEU A 210 -0.68 9.15 -29.56
N VAL A 211 -1.38 8.02 -29.50
CA VAL A 211 -2.18 7.51 -30.63
C VAL A 211 -3.31 8.48 -30.99
N ALA A 212 -4.00 9.06 -30.01
CA ALA A 212 -5.04 10.06 -30.24
C ALA A 212 -4.48 11.34 -30.89
N LEU A 213 -3.34 11.84 -30.39
CA LEU A 213 -2.67 13.00 -30.98
C LEU A 213 -2.16 12.70 -32.39
N GLY A 214 -1.58 11.53 -32.64
CA GLY A 214 -1.15 11.10 -33.96
C GLY A 214 -2.32 10.99 -34.95
N THR A 215 -3.46 10.46 -34.49
CA THR A 215 -4.68 10.38 -35.32
C THR A 215 -5.23 11.76 -35.65
N LEU A 216 -5.28 12.67 -34.66
CA LEU A 216 -5.70 14.05 -34.87
C LEU A 216 -4.76 14.79 -35.84
N ALA A 217 -3.44 14.68 -35.63
CA ALA A 217 -2.43 15.29 -36.47
C ALA A 217 -2.52 14.80 -37.92
N ALA A 218 -2.68 13.50 -38.14
CA ALA A 218 -2.86 12.92 -39.47
C ALA A 218 -4.17 13.40 -40.13
N GLY A 219 -5.27 13.47 -39.38
CA GLY A 219 -6.55 13.99 -39.85
C GLY A 219 -6.44 15.46 -40.27
N THR A 220 -5.88 16.31 -39.40
CA THR A 220 -5.64 17.74 -39.69
C THR A 220 -4.69 17.92 -40.88
N ALA A 221 -3.65 17.09 -41.01
CA ALA A 221 -2.74 17.15 -42.15
C ALA A 221 -3.44 16.82 -43.48
N HIS A 222 -4.36 15.87 -43.49
CA HIS A 222 -5.13 15.54 -44.69
C HIS A 222 -6.15 16.64 -45.03
N GLU A 223 -6.90 17.13 -44.04
CA GLU A 223 -7.94 18.15 -44.23
C GLU A 223 -7.37 19.51 -44.63
N LEU A 224 -6.21 19.92 -44.10
CA LEU A 224 -5.54 21.18 -44.47
C LEU A 224 -4.66 21.05 -45.71
N GLY A 225 -4.15 19.85 -46.01
CA GLY A 225 -3.29 19.62 -47.18
C GLY A 225 -4.01 19.91 -48.50
N THR A 226 -5.30 19.55 -48.58
CA THR A 226 -6.12 19.78 -49.78
C THR A 226 -6.34 21.27 -50.10
N PRO A 227 -6.87 22.12 -49.19
CA PRO A 227 -7.05 23.55 -49.46
C PRO A 227 -5.72 24.30 -49.64
N LEU A 228 -4.65 23.94 -48.91
CA LEU A 228 -3.32 24.51 -49.13
C LEU A 228 -2.78 24.17 -50.53
N GLY A 229 -2.99 22.93 -51.00
CA GLY A 229 -2.66 22.52 -52.35
C GLY A 229 -3.39 23.37 -53.40
N THR A 230 -4.70 23.58 -53.23
CA THR A 230 -5.49 24.44 -54.12
C THR A 230 -5.02 25.90 -54.07
N MET A 231 -4.74 26.45 -52.88
CA MET A 231 -4.22 27.81 -52.73
C MET A 231 -2.85 27.98 -53.42
N ALA A 232 -1.97 26.97 -53.34
CA ALA A 232 -0.67 27.01 -54.01
C ALA A 232 -0.81 27.07 -55.53
N ILE A 233 -1.74 26.31 -56.10
CA ILE A 233 -2.01 26.31 -57.55
C ILE A 233 -2.54 27.69 -57.98
N LEU A 234 -3.58 28.19 -57.31
CA LEU A 234 -4.18 29.50 -57.63
C LEU A 234 -3.18 30.65 -57.45
N ALA A 235 -2.37 30.63 -56.39
CA ALA A 235 -1.35 31.65 -56.16
C ALA A 235 -0.23 31.61 -57.22
N SER A 236 0.17 30.41 -57.68
CA SER A 236 1.13 30.26 -58.78
C SER A 236 0.57 30.75 -60.12
N GLU A 237 -0.72 30.52 -60.40
CA GLU A 237 -1.40 31.04 -61.61
C GLU A 237 -1.45 32.57 -61.59
N LEU A 238 -1.88 33.16 -60.47
CA LEU A 238 -1.95 34.63 -60.30
C LEU A 238 -0.57 35.29 -60.38
N GLU A 239 0.49 34.66 -59.85
CA GLU A 239 1.85 35.17 -59.99
C GLU A 239 2.28 35.23 -61.46
N HIS A 240 1.92 34.22 -62.26
CA HIS A 240 2.20 34.20 -63.70
C HIS A 240 1.45 35.32 -64.44
N GLU A 241 0.18 35.56 -64.10
CA GLU A 241 -0.61 36.66 -64.67
C GLU A 241 -0.04 38.03 -64.31
N CYS A 242 0.36 38.25 -63.04
CA CYS A 242 0.97 39.50 -62.58
C CYS A 242 2.30 39.82 -63.30
N THR A 243 3.05 38.77 -63.65
CA THR A 243 4.29 38.91 -64.43
C THR A 243 4.02 39.48 -65.83
N ARG A 244 2.80 39.29 -66.35
CA ARG A 244 2.35 39.80 -67.66
C ARG A 244 1.90 41.26 -67.62
N THR A 245 1.42 41.74 -66.46
CA THR A 245 0.91 43.10 -66.26
C THR A 245 2.01 44.12 -65.93
N GLY A 246 3.17 43.67 -65.45
CA GLY A 246 4.35 44.52 -65.20
C GLY A 246 4.34 45.31 -63.89
N ASP A 247 3.45 44.99 -62.95
CA ASP A 247 3.38 45.62 -61.62
C ASP A 247 4.29 44.91 -60.61
N ASP A 248 5.45 45.52 -60.30
CA ASP A 248 6.46 44.95 -59.41
C ASP A 248 5.99 44.81 -57.95
N ASP A 249 5.07 45.65 -57.46
CA ASP A 249 4.56 45.53 -56.07
C ASP A 249 3.61 44.34 -55.94
N LEU A 250 2.73 44.13 -56.93
CA LEU A 250 1.80 43.00 -56.97
C LEU A 250 2.56 41.66 -57.08
N LYS A 251 3.61 41.62 -57.91
CA LYS A 251 4.50 40.47 -58.03
C LYS A 251 5.21 40.13 -56.72
N ARG A 252 5.73 41.15 -56.00
CA ARG A 252 6.35 40.97 -54.68
C ARG A 252 5.37 40.38 -53.67
N LYS A 253 4.12 40.88 -53.63
CA LYS A 253 3.08 40.37 -52.72
C LYS A 253 2.71 38.91 -53.01
N MET A 254 2.59 38.52 -54.29
CA MET A 254 2.31 37.13 -54.65
C MET A 254 3.45 36.17 -54.27
N ARG A 255 4.71 36.58 -54.45
CA ARG A 255 5.85 35.78 -53.99
C ARG A 255 5.80 35.50 -52.49
N ILE A 256 5.44 36.50 -51.68
CA ILE A 256 5.29 36.32 -50.23
C ILE A 256 4.18 35.32 -49.89
N ILE A 257 3.04 35.39 -50.59
CA ILE A 257 1.92 34.44 -50.39
C ILE A 257 2.37 33.00 -50.72
N ASN A 258 3.05 32.80 -51.84
CA ASN A 258 3.60 31.49 -52.22
C ASN A 258 4.61 30.97 -51.20
N GLU A 259 5.49 31.82 -50.68
CA GLU A 259 6.42 31.46 -49.59
C GLU A 259 5.68 31.04 -48.30
N GLN A 260 4.59 31.72 -47.92
CA GLN A 260 3.82 31.33 -46.73
C GLN A 260 3.06 30.02 -46.93
N ILE A 261 2.47 29.79 -48.11
CA ILE A 261 1.79 28.53 -48.43
C ILE A 261 2.80 27.36 -48.40
N ALA A 262 3.99 27.56 -48.96
CA ALA A 262 5.07 26.57 -48.91
C ALA A 262 5.47 26.24 -47.46
N ARG A 263 5.67 27.26 -46.62
CA ARG A 263 5.97 27.05 -45.19
C ARG A 263 4.87 26.29 -44.44
N CYS A 264 3.60 26.61 -44.70
CA CYS A 264 2.47 25.88 -44.12
C CYS A 264 2.48 24.40 -44.54
N LYS A 265 2.77 24.13 -45.82
CA LYS A 265 2.85 22.77 -46.36
C LYS A 265 4.00 21.97 -45.75
N ASP A 266 5.18 22.59 -45.58
CA ASP A 266 6.34 21.96 -44.94
C ASP A 266 6.05 21.63 -43.46
N ALA A 267 5.50 22.58 -42.71
CA ALA A 267 5.12 22.35 -41.32
C ALA A 267 4.11 21.20 -41.17
N LEU A 268 3.12 21.14 -42.07
CA LEU A 268 2.11 20.08 -42.10
C LEU A 268 2.71 18.71 -42.47
N SER A 269 3.69 18.69 -43.38
CA SER A 269 4.42 17.48 -43.78
C SER A 269 5.22 16.90 -42.61
N VAL A 270 5.90 17.75 -41.82
CA VAL A 270 6.60 17.34 -40.60
C VAL A 270 5.63 16.75 -39.57
N LEU A 271 4.47 17.39 -39.38
CA LEU A 271 3.44 16.93 -38.45
C LEU A 271 2.85 15.57 -38.86
N SER A 272 2.70 15.33 -40.17
CA SER A 272 2.20 14.06 -40.73
C SER A 272 3.25 12.94 -40.64
N ALA A 273 4.52 13.26 -40.92
CA ALA A 273 5.62 12.30 -40.85
C ALA A 273 5.86 11.82 -39.41
N SER A 274 5.80 12.70 -38.41
CA SER A 274 5.91 12.32 -37.00
C SER A 274 4.73 11.45 -36.55
N ALA A 275 3.51 11.79 -36.94
CA ALA A 275 2.33 10.96 -36.67
C ALA A 275 2.36 9.58 -37.37
N GLY A 276 3.02 9.48 -38.53
CA GLY A 276 3.18 8.23 -39.28
C GLY A 276 4.27 7.30 -38.72
N ALA A 277 5.37 7.85 -38.21
CA ALA A 277 6.46 7.10 -37.59
C ALA A 277 6.00 6.36 -36.32
N ASP A 278 5.18 7.00 -35.48
CA ASP A 278 4.63 6.42 -34.25
C ASP A 278 3.70 5.20 -34.53
N ARG A 279 2.99 5.18 -35.68
CA ARG A 279 2.19 4.01 -36.10
C ARG A 279 3.05 2.81 -36.52
N ALA A 280 4.23 3.05 -37.10
CA ALA A 280 5.14 1.99 -37.50
C ALA A 280 5.83 1.34 -36.28
N GLU A 281 6.10 2.11 -35.23
CA GLU A 281 6.67 1.62 -33.97
C GLU A 281 5.66 0.86 -33.09
N ALA A 282 4.40 1.33 -33.04
CA ALA A 282 3.32 0.64 -32.33
C ALA A 282 2.94 -0.72 -32.97
N GLY A 283 3.27 -0.92 -34.25
CA GLY A 283 3.12 -2.19 -34.97
C GLY A 283 4.30 -3.14 -34.78
N HIS A 284 4.72 -3.44 -33.55
CA HIS A 284 5.81 -4.40 -33.35
C HIS A 284 5.39 -5.82 -33.79
N ARG A 285 6.26 -6.48 -34.56
CA ARG A 285 6.03 -7.81 -35.17
C ARG A 285 5.70 -8.87 -34.12
N MET A 286 4.48 -9.41 -34.13
CA MET A 286 4.21 -10.72 -33.52
C MET A 286 5.00 -11.79 -34.28
N GLN A 287 6.06 -12.31 -33.68
CA GLN A 287 6.63 -13.58 -34.14
C GLN A 287 5.64 -14.69 -33.82
N VAL A 288 4.91 -15.14 -34.85
CA VAL A 288 4.15 -16.37 -34.81
C VAL A 288 5.16 -17.52 -34.71
N ARG A 289 5.35 -18.05 -33.50
CA ARG A 289 6.11 -19.27 -33.27
C ARG A 289 5.31 -20.43 -33.84
N ARG A 290 5.77 -20.98 -34.98
CA ARG A 290 5.32 -22.28 -35.49
C ARG A 290 5.78 -23.40 -34.56
#